data_AF-A0A8S3IRF1-F1
#
_entry.id   AF-A0A8S3IRF1-F1
#
_cell.length_a   1.000
_cell.length_b   1.000
_cell.length_c   1.000
_cell.angle_alpha   90.00
_cell.angle_beta   90.00
_cell.angle_gamma   90.00
#
_symmetry.space_group_name_H-M   'P 1'
#
loop_
_entity.id
_entity.type
_entity.pdbx_description
1 polymer ?
#
loop_
_entity_poly.entity_id
_entity_poly.type
_entity_poly.pdbx_seq_one_letter_code
_entity_poly.pdbx_strand_id
1 'polypeptide(L)'
;NVIDLDEVIFVHDKAPCMRANKTQHLLQEKDVKFWGNDIWPGNSPDLNVAECIGSIIKDEVETKMLSETEYNRYHEDTLKMHIENV
;
A
#
# COMPACT_ATOMS: atom_id res chain seq x y z
N ASN A 1 -6.47 17.57 -16.42
CA ASN A 1 -6.60 16.25 -15.76
C ASN A 1 -6.79 15.21 -16.84
N VAL A 2 -5.84 14.27 -16.97
CA VAL A 2 -5.71 13.35 -18.12
C VAL A 2 -6.54 12.07 -17.92
N ILE A 3 -7.22 11.94 -16.77
CA ILE A 3 -7.95 10.74 -16.39
C ILE A 3 -9.39 11.15 -16.09
N ASP A 4 -10.33 10.54 -16.82
CA ASP A 4 -11.75 10.62 -16.52
C ASP A 4 -12.06 9.69 -15.34
N LEU A 5 -12.91 10.11 -14.41
CA LEU A 5 -13.29 9.29 -13.24
C LEU A 5 -13.97 7.99 -13.69
N ASP A 6 -14.66 8.03 -14.82
CA ASP A 6 -15.31 6.85 -15.40
C ASP A 6 -14.32 5.80 -15.92
N GLU A 7 -13.04 6.15 -16.10
CA GLU A 7 -11.98 5.26 -16.57
C GLU A 7 -11.15 4.66 -15.42
N VAL A 8 -11.45 5.01 -14.16
CA VAL A 8 -10.68 4.54 -13.00
C VAL A 8 -11.31 3.29 -12.40
N ILE A 9 -10.46 2.31 -12.08
CA ILE A 9 -10.84 1.14 -11.29
C ILE A 9 -10.01 1.13 -10.01
N PHE A 10 -10.68 1.08 -8.88
CA PHE A 10 -10.05 0.90 -7.59
C PHE A 10 -9.62 -0.56 -7.40
N VAL A 11 -8.32 -0.76 -7.18
CA VAL A 11 -7.73 -2.08 -7.01
C VAL A 11 -7.22 -2.20 -5.57
N HIS A 12 -7.59 -3.29 -4.90
CA HIS A 12 -7.21 -3.56 -3.52
C HIS A 12 -7.08 -5.07 -3.26
N ASP A 13 -6.39 -5.44 -2.18
CA ASP A 13 -6.20 -6.84 -1.81
C ASP A 13 -7.43 -7.46 -1.11
N LYS A 14 -7.34 -8.73 -0.71
CA LYS A 14 -8.41 -9.45 -0.01
C LYS A 14 -8.28 -9.41 1.52
N ALA A 15 -7.70 -8.35 2.09
CA ALA A 15 -7.68 -8.16 3.53
C ALA A 15 -9.09 -8.31 4.13
N PRO A 16 -9.26 -8.88 5.35
CA PRO A 16 -10.58 -9.17 5.91
C PRO A 16 -11.55 -7.98 5.93
N CYS A 17 -11.04 -6.78 6.18
CA CYS A 17 -11.83 -5.54 6.16
C CYS A 17 -12.32 -5.18 4.75
N MET A 18 -11.52 -5.43 3.72
CA MET A 18 -11.87 -5.15 2.33
C MET A 18 -12.83 -6.21 1.77
N ARG A 19 -12.67 -7.47 2.19
CA ARG A 19 -13.54 -8.59 1.78
C ARG A 19 -14.95 -8.53 2.38
N ALA A 20 -15.13 -7.83 3.49
CA ALA A 20 -16.41 -7.78 4.20
C ALA A 20 -17.54 -7.24 3.31
N ASN A 21 -18.70 -7.92 3.30
CA ASN A 21 -19.85 -7.52 2.48
C ASN A 21 -20.25 -6.06 2.69
N LYS A 22 -20.14 -5.54 3.92
CA LYS A 22 -20.46 -4.15 4.24
C LYS A 22 -19.54 -3.17 3.52
N THR A 23 -18.25 -3.49 3.39
CA THR A 23 -17.28 -2.67 2.65
C THR A 23 -17.55 -2.74 1.14
N GLN A 24 -17.83 -3.94 0.61
CA GLN A 24 -18.17 -4.13 -0.80
C GLN A 24 -19.44 -3.35 -1.18
N HIS A 25 -20.50 -3.43 -0.37
CA HIS A 25 -21.73 -2.66 -0.58
C HIS A 25 -21.49 -1.16 -0.49
N LEU A 26 -20.67 -0.70 0.46
CA LEU A 26 -20.32 0.73 0.57
C LEU A 26 -19.65 1.24 -0.72
N LEU A 27 -18.73 0.47 -1.30
CA LEU A 27 -18.07 0.85 -2.55
C LEU A 27 -19.06 0.93 -3.73
N GLN A 28 -19.99 -0.04 -3.81
CA GLN A 28 -21.06 -0.05 -4.80
C GLN A 28 -22.04 1.13 -4.63
N GLU A 29 -22.47 1.42 -3.39
CA GLU A 29 -23.35 2.56 -3.06
C GLU A 29 -22.72 3.92 -3.40
N LYS A 30 -21.40 3.98 -3.46
CA LYS A 30 -20.63 5.17 -3.84
C LYS A 30 -20.25 5.21 -5.32
N ASP A 31 -20.77 4.30 -6.12
CA ASP A 31 -20.50 4.17 -7.56
C ASP A 31 -18.98 4.06 -7.86
N VAL A 32 -18.24 3.45 -6.93
CA VAL A 32 -16.82 3.16 -7.15
C VAL A 32 -16.74 1.90 -8.01
N LYS A 33 -16.06 1.98 -9.16
CA LYS A 33 -15.67 0.78 -9.92
C LYS A 33 -14.46 0.17 -9.22
N PHE A 34 -14.54 -1.10 -8.83
CA PHE A 34 -13.45 -1.76 -8.11
C PHE A 34 -13.34 -3.25 -8.41
N TRP A 35 -12.17 -3.83 -8.11
CA TRP A 35 -11.99 -5.28 -8.16
C TRP A 35 -12.51 -5.93 -6.89
N GLY A 36 -13.70 -6.52 -6.99
CA GLY A 36 -14.38 -7.17 -5.88
C GLY A 36 -13.79 -8.53 -5.50
N ASN A 37 -14.49 -9.18 -4.57
CA ASN A 37 -14.11 -10.49 -4.03
C ASN A 37 -14.01 -11.60 -5.09
N ASP A 38 -14.60 -11.42 -6.26
CA ASP A 38 -14.61 -12.34 -7.39
C ASP A 38 -13.41 -12.16 -8.34
N ILE A 39 -12.76 -10.99 -8.33
CA ILE A 39 -11.71 -10.65 -9.30
C ILE A 39 -10.31 -10.84 -8.72
N TRP A 40 -10.02 -10.31 -7.52
CA TRP A 40 -8.66 -10.33 -6.97
C TRP A 40 -8.19 -11.75 -6.63
N PRO A 41 -7.07 -12.26 -7.17
CA PRO A 41 -6.56 -13.59 -6.80
C PRO A 41 -5.98 -13.59 -5.37
N GLY A 42 -6.25 -14.66 -4.62
CA GLY A 42 -5.67 -14.83 -3.29
C GLY A 42 -4.17 -15.10 -3.36
N ASN A 43 -3.41 -14.58 -2.39
CA ASN A 43 -1.94 -14.74 -2.30
C ASN A 43 -1.16 -14.21 -3.51
N SER A 44 -1.62 -13.11 -4.11
CA SER A 44 -0.94 -12.46 -5.25
C SER A 44 -0.48 -11.03 -4.91
N PRO A 45 0.48 -10.87 -3.97
CA PRO A 45 1.04 -9.54 -3.67
C PRO A 45 1.80 -8.94 -4.86
N ASP A 46 2.31 -9.78 -5.76
CA ASP A 46 2.99 -9.41 -7.00
C ASP A 46 2.09 -8.63 -7.98
N LEU A 47 0.77 -8.78 -7.88
CA LEU A 47 -0.19 -8.03 -8.68
C LEU A 47 -0.61 -6.71 -8.02
N ASN A 48 -0.21 -6.45 -6.78
CA ASN A 48 -0.55 -5.24 -6.04
C ASN A 48 0.55 -4.20 -6.16
N VAL A 49 0.31 -3.16 -6.96
CA VAL A 49 1.26 -2.05 -7.14
C VAL A 49 1.65 -1.40 -5.81
N ALA A 50 0.75 -1.37 -4.82
CA ALA A 50 1.06 -0.83 -3.50
C ALA A 50 2.17 -1.62 -2.77
N GLU A 51 2.25 -2.94 -2.98
CA GLU A 51 3.34 -3.77 -2.44
C GLU A 51 4.69 -3.45 -3.10
N CYS A 52 4.69 -3.12 -4.40
CA CYS A 52 5.89 -2.64 -5.09
C CYS A 52 6.38 -1.31 -4.50
N ILE A 53 5.47 -0.36 -4.26
CA ILE A 53 5.81 0.93 -3.64
C ILE A 53 6.36 0.69 -2.21
N GLY A 54 5.71 -0.18 -1.44
CA GLY A 54 6.17 -0.56 -0.11
C GLY A 54 7.59 -1.15 -0.12
N SER A 55 7.90 -1.97 -1.12
CA SER A 55 9.24 -2.55 -1.30
C SER A 55 10.29 -1.48 -1.60
N ILE A 56 10.00 -0.52 -2.49
CA ILE A 56 10.90 0.60 -2.79
C ILE A 56 11.17 1.43 -1.52
N ILE A 57 10.13 1.76 -0.77
CA ILE A 57 10.26 2.52 0.49
C ILE A 57 11.11 1.74 1.49
N LYS A 58 10.87 0.43 1.63
CA LYS A 58 11.64 -0.44 2.51
C LYS A 58 13.12 -0.44 2.15
N ASP A 59 13.45 -0.60 0.87
CA ASP A 59 14.84 -0.65 0.40
C ASP A 59 15.56 0.68 0.62
N GLU A 60 14.88 1.81 0.38
CA GLU A 60 15.42 3.15 0.63
C GLU A 60 15.70 3.37 2.12
N VAL A 61 14.73 2.99 2.97
CA VAL A 61 14.85 3.09 4.43
C VAL A 61 15.97 2.19 4.95
N GLU A 62 16.05 0.94 4.50
CA GLU A 62 17.12 0.00 4.88
C GLU A 62 18.50 0.53 4.45
N THR A 63 18.60 1.12 3.26
CA THR A 63 19.83 1.74 2.75
C THR A 63 20.27 2.89 3.65
N LYS A 64 19.36 3.82 4.00
CA LYS A 64 19.66 4.91 4.92
C LYS A 64 20.10 4.37 6.30
N MET A 65 19.42 3.36 6.83
CA MET A 65 19.80 2.72 8.10
C MET A 65 21.15 1.98 8.04
N LEU A 66 21.55 1.43 6.90
CA LEU A 66 22.86 0.79 6.69
C LEU A 66 23.99 1.81 6.57
N SER A 67 23.70 2.99 6.05
CA SER A 67 24.66 4.09 5.94
C SER A 67 24.97 4.79 7.27
N GLU A 68 24.12 4.61 8.28
CA GLU A 68 24.40 5.06 9.64
C GLU A 68 25.44 4.16 10.32
N THR A 69 26.70 4.60 10.31
CA THR A 69 27.77 4.04 11.11
C THR A 69 27.77 4.65 12.51
N GLU A 70 26.96 4.12 13.43
CA GLU A 70 27.25 4.02 14.88
C GLU A 70 26.07 3.43 15.67
N TYR A 71 26.33 3.09 16.94
CA TYR A 71 25.57 2.26 17.90
C TYR A 71 24.06 2.60 18.09
N ASN A 72 23.54 3.65 17.45
CA ASN A 72 22.17 4.16 17.59
C ASN A 72 21.24 3.86 16.40
N ARG A 73 21.69 3.06 15.43
CA ARG A 73 20.93 2.60 14.27
C ARG A 73 19.47 2.17 14.54
N TYR A 74 19.20 1.55 15.69
CA TYR A 74 17.88 1.05 16.06
C TYR A 74 17.16 1.93 17.11
N HIS A 75 17.70 3.11 17.42
CA HIS A 75 17.08 4.01 18.37
C HIS A 75 15.84 4.67 17.76
N GLU A 76 14.76 4.78 18.53
CA GLU A 76 13.46 5.25 18.03
C GLU A 76 13.55 6.63 17.36
N ASP A 77 14.36 7.54 17.91
CA ASP A 77 14.55 8.90 17.40
C ASP A 77 15.21 8.91 16.01
N THR A 78 16.21 8.03 15.82
CA THR A 78 16.89 7.82 14.55
C THR A 78 15.95 7.25 13.50
N LEU A 79 15.11 6.27 13.88
CA LEU A 79 14.14 5.65 12.98
C LEU A 79 13.07 6.66 12.52
N LYS A 80 12.57 7.50 13.43
CA LYS A 80 11.58 8.54 13.13
C LYS A 80 12.14 9.60 12.18
N MET A 81 13.37 10.06 12.40
CA MET A 81 14.04 11.02 11.52
C MET A 81 14.08 10.55 10.06
N HIS A 82 14.27 9.25 9.81
CA HIS A 82 14.35 8.74 8.44
C HIS A 82 12.99 8.59 7.76
N ILE A 83 11.93 8.30 8.51
CA ILE A 83 10.57 8.19 8.00
C ILE A 83 10.01 9.57 7.61
N GLU A 84 10.34 10.62 8.37
CA GLU A 84 9.87 11.99 8.09
C GLU A 84 10.54 12.63 6.85
N ASN A 85 11.62 12.04 6.34
CA ASN A 85 12.40 12.53 5.20
C ASN A 85 12.26 11.66 3.93
N VAL A 86 11.16 10.92 3.81
CA VAL A 86 10.74 10.14 2.63
C VAL A 86 9.41 10.70 2.15
#